data_AF-A0AAP0I821-F1
#
_entry.id   AF-A0AAP0I821-F1
#
_cell.length_a   1.000
_cell.length_b   1.000
_cell.length_c   1.000
_cell.angle_alpha   90.00
_cell.angle_beta   90.00
_cell.angle_gamma   90.00
#
_symmetry.space_group_name_H-M   'P 1'
#
loop_
_entity.id
_entity.type
_entity.pdbx_description
1 polymer ?
#
loop_
_entity_poly.entity_id
_entity_poly.type
_entity_poly.pdbx_seq_one_letter_code
_entity_poly.pdbx_strand_id
1 'polypeptide(L)'
;MRAYASSRDSKQDWMEVAEFCDQVIATDVSEAQVSLSMSDDELVAMFGCEGMVDLVTVATAAHWFDLPRFYSVVKRLLKPSGIITVWSYMFFTIDNPTPSLELTMKQVFETTLPYWNNGIRFVLDDYKTLPFSFESVGLGSEGEPLMLEMK
;
A
#
# COMPACT_ATOMS: atom_id res chain seq x y z
N MET A 1 17.77 3.54 -9.72
CA MET A 1 16.46 2.95 -9.40
C MET A 1 15.44 4.06 -9.18
N ARG A 2 14.35 4.10 -9.97
CA ARG A 2 13.21 5.02 -9.77
C ARG A 2 12.09 4.31 -9.02
N ALA A 3 11.64 4.89 -7.92
CA ALA A 3 10.54 4.36 -7.12
C ALA A 3 9.32 5.30 -7.09
N TYR A 4 8.13 4.71 -7.17
CA TYR A 4 6.88 5.35 -6.77
C TYR A 4 6.48 4.85 -5.40
N ALA A 5 6.12 5.74 -4.48
CA ALA A 5 5.67 5.39 -3.14
C ALA A 5 4.31 6.02 -2.81
N SER A 6 3.40 5.24 -2.24
CA SER A 6 2.17 5.77 -1.66
C SER A 6 1.92 5.24 -0.26
N SER A 7 1.70 6.16 0.67
CA SER A 7 1.33 5.90 2.07
C SER A 7 0.21 6.86 2.50
N ARG A 8 -0.51 6.49 3.56
CA ARG A 8 -1.39 7.42 4.29
C ARG A 8 -0.67 8.05 5.49
N ASP A 9 0.30 7.33 6.04
CA ASP A 9 1.06 7.79 7.20
C ASP A 9 2.27 8.62 6.78
N SER A 10 2.81 9.34 7.77
CA SER A 10 3.89 10.32 7.62
C SER A 10 5.00 9.84 6.68
N LYS A 11 5.76 10.78 6.10
CA LYS A 11 6.86 10.53 5.14
C LYS A 11 7.86 9.41 5.49
N GLN A 12 7.87 8.96 6.75
CA GLN A 12 8.68 7.88 7.30
C GLN A 12 8.58 6.57 6.50
N ASP A 13 7.41 6.18 5.98
CA ASP A 13 7.16 4.86 5.38
C ASP A 13 7.95 4.57 4.09
N TRP A 14 8.50 5.60 3.44
CA TRP A 14 9.27 5.46 2.21
C TRP A 14 10.67 6.08 2.30
N MET A 15 11.07 6.65 3.45
CA MET A 15 12.43 7.19 3.59
C MET A 15 13.50 6.12 3.47
N GLU A 16 13.26 4.93 4.01
CA GLU A 16 14.19 3.80 3.86
C GLU A 16 14.26 3.33 2.40
N VAL A 17 13.14 3.34 1.67
CA VAL A 17 13.11 3.02 0.23
C VAL A 17 13.91 4.06 -0.57
N ALA A 18 13.86 5.33 -0.15
CA ALA A 18 14.58 6.41 -0.81
C ALA A 18 16.10 6.26 -0.74
N GLU A 19 16.64 5.61 0.29
CA GLU A 19 18.08 5.35 0.41
C GLU A 19 18.62 4.44 -0.71
N PHE A 20 17.75 3.62 -1.30
CA PHE A 20 18.11 2.69 -2.38
C PHE A 20 17.73 3.21 -3.78
N CYS A 21 17.15 4.41 -3.88
CA CYS A 21 16.61 4.95 -5.12
C CYS A 21 17.32 6.24 -5.54
N ASP A 22 17.59 6.38 -6.84
CA ASP A 22 18.13 7.62 -7.42
C ASP A 22 17.07 8.72 -7.46
N GLN A 23 15.79 8.33 -7.46
CA GLN A 23 14.65 9.21 -7.51
C GLN A 23 13.42 8.52 -6.90
N VAL A 24 12.75 9.20 -5.98
CA VAL A 24 11.46 8.77 -5.41
C VAL A 24 10.39 9.80 -5.76
N ILE A 25 9.27 9.32 -6.31
CA ILE A 25 8.05 10.10 -6.48
C ILE A 25 7.04 9.56 -5.48
N ALA A 26 6.75 10.34 -4.43
CA ALA A 26 5.84 9.94 -3.37
C ALA A 26 4.51 10.72 -3.44
N THR A 27 3.38 10.02 -3.28
CA THR A 27 2.04 10.62 -3.26
C THR A 27 1.23 10.11 -2.07
N ASP A 28 0.50 11.01 -1.42
CA ASP A 28 -0.30 10.72 -0.23
C ASP A 28 -1.77 10.51 -0.61
N VAL A 29 -2.44 9.56 0.05
CA VAL A 29 -3.85 9.19 -0.19
C VAL A 29 -4.84 10.26 0.34
N SER A 30 -4.40 11.45 0.79
CA SER A 30 -5.32 12.54 1.12
C SER A 30 -6.46 12.60 0.09
N GLU A 31 -7.72 12.68 0.52
CA GLU A 31 -8.91 12.51 -0.36
C GLU A 31 -8.86 13.39 -1.62
N ALA A 32 -8.06 14.46 -1.62
CA ALA A 32 -7.75 15.30 -2.76
C ALA A 32 -6.95 14.61 -3.91
N GLN A 33 -6.20 13.53 -3.65
CA GLN A 33 -5.42 12.79 -4.66
C GLN A 33 -6.04 11.43 -5.04
N VAL A 34 -7.03 10.92 -4.32
CA VAL A 34 -7.79 9.71 -4.77
C VAL A 34 -8.82 10.07 -5.85
N SER A 35 -9.13 11.37 -6.00
CA SER A 35 -9.88 11.91 -7.14
C SER A 35 -8.96 12.34 -8.30
N LEU A 36 -8.07 11.45 -8.76
CA LEU A 36 -7.31 11.67 -10.01
C LEU A 36 -8.28 11.67 -11.20
N SER A 37 -8.85 12.85 -11.42
CA SER A 37 -9.55 13.33 -12.62
C SER A 37 -8.66 13.31 -13.87
N MET A 38 -7.37 13.06 -13.67
CA MET A 38 -6.38 12.82 -14.71
C MET A 38 -6.66 11.49 -15.40
N SER A 39 -6.50 11.45 -16.72
CA SER A 39 -6.48 10.23 -17.51
C SER A 39 -5.27 9.35 -17.16
N ASP A 40 -5.33 8.07 -17.56
CA ASP A 40 -4.23 7.13 -17.31
C ASP A 40 -2.92 7.58 -18.00
N ASP A 41 -3.02 8.28 -19.14
CA ASP A 41 -1.85 8.82 -19.85
C ASP A 41 -1.20 9.98 -19.10
N GLU A 42 -2.01 10.87 -18.53
CA GLU A 42 -1.52 11.98 -17.70
C GLU A 42 -0.86 11.47 -16.42
N LEU A 43 -1.40 10.40 -15.83
CA LEU A 43 -0.76 9.72 -14.70
C LEU A 43 0.59 9.14 -15.09
N VAL A 44 0.66 8.39 -16.19
CA VAL A 44 1.93 7.82 -16.67
C VAL A 44 2.96 8.91 -16.98
N ALA A 45 2.54 10.01 -17.61
CA ALA A 45 3.41 11.13 -17.93
C ALA A 45 3.96 11.83 -16.67
N MET A 46 3.19 11.91 -15.59
CA MET A 46 3.64 12.46 -14.31
C MET A 46 4.88 11.73 -13.76
N PHE A 47 4.99 10.43 -14.00
CA PHE A 47 6.12 9.60 -13.56
C PHE A 47 7.24 9.48 -14.61
N GLY A 48 7.19 10.30 -15.67
CA GLY A 48 8.21 10.40 -16.71
C GLY A 48 7.72 9.85 -18.05
N CYS A 49 7.54 8.53 -18.13
CA CYS A 49 6.93 7.81 -19.26
C CYS A 49 6.79 6.31 -18.94
N GLU A 50 6.16 5.56 -19.86
CA GLU A 50 6.02 4.11 -19.76
C GLU A 50 7.37 3.40 -19.65
N GLY A 51 7.43 2.31 -18.87
CA GLY A 51 8.58 1.43 -18.79
C GLY A 51 9.83 2.08 -18.19
N MET A 52 9.69 3.06 -17.28
CA MET A 52 10.82 3.76 -16.67
C MET A 52 10.94 3.55 -15.17
N VAL A 53 9.92 2.98 -14.52
CA VAL A 53 9.90 2.78 -13.08
C VAL A 53 10.46 1.39 -12.74
N ASP A 54 11.38 1.36 -11.78
CA ASP A 54 11.99 0.11 -11.30
C ASP A 54 11.17 -0.50 -10.15
N LEU A 55 10.57 0.35 -9.30
CA LEU A 55 9.81 -0.07 -8.14
C LEU A 55 8.54 0.77 -7.96
N VAL A 56 7.41 0.11 -7.68
CA VAL A 56 6.19 0.73 -7.17
C VAL A 56 5.95 0.16 -5.79
N THR A 57 5.87 0.99 -4.77
CA THR A 57 5.57 0.56 -3.39
C THR A 57 4.31 1.22 -2.86
N VAL A 58 3.48 0.43 -2.19
CA VAL A 58 2.24 0.87 -1.56
C VAL A 58 2.27 0.41 -0.10
N ALA A 59 2.36 1.36 0.82
CA ALA A 59 2.43 1.16 2.25
C ALA A 59 1.08 1.48 2.89
N THR A 60 0.34 0.45 3.30
CA THR A 60 -0.96 0.56 4.02
C THR A 60 -1.98 1.46 3.31
N ALA A 61 -1.95 1.49 1.97
CA ALA A 61 -2.79 2.39 1.16
C ALA A 61 -3.64 1.68 0.09
N ALA A 62 -3.29 0.45 -0.30
CA ALA A 62 -3.92 -0.24 -1.44
C ALA A 62 -5.45 -0.35 -1.32
N HIS A 63 -5.96 -0.48 -0.09
CA HIS A 63 -7.38 -0.60 0.19
C HIS A 63 -8.22 0.65 -0.16
N TRP A 64 -7.59 1.79 -0.43
CA TRP A 64 -8.27 3.00 -0.89
C TRP A 64 -8.39 3.11 -2.41
N PHE A 65 -7.68 2.27 -3.17
CA PHE A 65 -7.54 2.44 -4.61
C PHE A 65 -8.63 1.71 -5.40
N ASP A 66 -8.93 2.26 -6.59
CA ASP A 66 -9.49 1.47 -7.69
C ASP A 66 -8.38 0.52 -8.19
N LEU A 67 -8.33 -0.68 -7.62
CA LEU A 67 -7.26 -1.65 -7.89
C LEU A 67 -7.11 -1.99 -9.39
N PRO A 68 -8.19 -2.29 -10.15
CA PRO A 68 -8.07 -2.49 -11.60
C PRO A 68 -7.39 -1.33 -12.33
N ARG A 69 -7.82 -0.10 -12.07
CA ARG A 69 -7.24 1.09 -12.71
C ARG A 69 -5.79 1.31 -12.26
N PHE A 70 -5.53 1.19 -10.96
CA PHE A 70 -4.20 1.31 -10.38
C PHE A 70 -3.22 0.30 -11.00
N TYR A 71 -3.60 -0.97 -11.09
CA TYR A 71 -2.76 -2.01 -11.68
C TYR A 71 -2.52 -1.82 -13.17
N SER A 72 -3.49 -1.28 -13.91
CA SER A 72 -3.30 -0.87 -15.31
C SER A 72 -2.17 0.15 -15.44
N VAL A 73 -2.19 1.20 -14.61
CA VAL A 73 -1.15 2.24 -14.61
C VAL A 73 0.20 1.68 -14.16
N VAL A 74 0.25 0.88 -13.09
CA VAL A 74 1.49 0.25 -12.60
C VAL A 74 2.16 -0.58 -13.70
N LYS A 75 1.39 -1.40 -14.44
CA LYS A 75 1.93 -2.23 -15.53
C LYS A 75 2.54 -1.38 -16.64
N ARG A 76 2.00 -0.19 -16.91
CA ARG A 76 2.56 0.76 -17.89
C ARG A 76 3.82 1.44 -17.38
N LEU A 77 3.86 1.79 -16.09
CA LEU A 77 4.99 2.47 -15.46
C LEU A 77 6.22 1.59 -15.32
N LEU A 78 6.01 0.34 -14.91
CA LEU A 78 7.10 -0.60 -14.61
C LEU A 78 7.87 -0.99 -15.87
N LYS A 79 9.20 -1.06 -15.72
CA LYS A 79 10.07 -1.77 -16.67
C LYS A 79 9.69 -3.25 -16.76
N PRO A 80 10.13 -3.99 -17.80
CA PRO A 80 9.92 -5.44 -17.88
C PRO A 80 10.38 -6.23 -16.64
N SER A 81 11.40 -5.74 -15.92
CA SER A 81 11.91 -6.33 -14.66
C SER A 81 11.55 -5.50 -13.42
N GLY A 82 10.60 -4.58 -13.55
CA GLY A 82 10.17 -3.72 -12.45
C GLY A 82 9.31 -4.48 -11.44
N ILE A 83 9.35 -4.04 -10.18
CA ILE A 83 8.68 -4.71 -9.07
C ILE A 83 7.56 -3.81 -8.53
N ILE A 84 6.43 -4.42 -8.17
CA ILE A 84 5.45 -3.80 -7.28
C ILE A 84 5.49 -4.50 -5.92
N THR A 85 5.55 -3.72 -4.84
CA THR A 85 5.43 -4.19 -3.46
C THR A 85 4.22 -3.54 -2.82
N VAL A 86 3.33 -4.35 -2.26
CA VAL A 86 2.18 -3.88 -1.49
C VAL A 86 2.27 -4.51 -0.12
N TRP A 87 2.28 -3.69 0.92
CA TRP A 87 2.37 -4.16 2.30
C TRP A 87 1.44 -3.36 3.19
N SER A 88 1.07 -3.95 4.31
CA SER A 88 0.33 -3.29 5.35
C SER A 88 0.75 -3.79 6.71
N TYR A 89 0.47 -2.97 7.70
CA TYR A 89 0.40 -3.38 9.09
C TYR A 89 -0.94 -2.93 9.63
N MET A 90 -1.46 -3.67 10.60
CA MET A 90 -2.71 -3.30 11.24
C MET A 90 -2.72 -3.74 12.67
N PHE A 91 -3.08 -2.80 13.54
CA PHE A 91 -3.05 -2.91 15.00
C PHE A 91 -1.69 -3.31 15.56
N PHE A 92 -1.22 -2.54 16.53
CA PHE A 92 -0.09 -2.93 17.34
C PHE A 92 -0.57 -3.97 18.35
N THR A 93 0.10 -5.10 18.39
CA THR A 93 0.00 -6.03 19.52
C THR A 93 0.73 -5.40 20.70
N ILE A 94 0.09 -5.33 21.85
CA ILE A 94 0.75 -4.89 23.08
C ILE A 94 1.21 -6.14 23.81
N ASP A 95 2.49 -6.21 24.16
CA ASP A 95 3.01 -7.28 25.01
C ASP A 95 2.47 -7.14 26.43
N ASN A 96 1.88 -8.22 26.95
CA ASN A 96 1.31 -8.30 28.30
C ASN A 96 0.34 -7.14 28.65
N PRO A 97 -0.74 -6.95 27.87
CA PRO A 97 -1.69 -5.88 28.13
C PRO A 97 -2.48 -6.19 29.41
N THR A 98 -2.91 -5.14 30.11
CA THR A 98 -3.87 -5.33 31.21
C THR A 98 -5.24 -5.70 30.62
N PRO A 99 -6.07 -6.49 31.33
CA PRO A 99 -7.42 -6.84 30.85
C PRO A 99 -8.28 -5.61 30.52
N SER A 100 -8.12 -4.51 31.28
CA SER A 100 -8.83 -3.26 31.00
C SER A 100 -8.39 -2.60 29.69
N LEU A 101 -7.10 -2.71 29.34
CA LEU A 101 -6.57 -2.18 28.10
C LEU A 101 -7.07 -2.99 26.90
N GLU A 102 -7.03 -4.32 26.97
CA GLU A 102 -7.58 -5.20 25.93
C GLU A 102 -9.06 -4.89 25.65
N LEU A 103 -9.87 -4.78 26.71
CA LEU A 103 -11.29 -4.44 26.60
C LEU A 103 -11.51 -3.07 25.96
N THR A 104 -10.71 -2.06 26.36
CA THR A 104 -10.81 -0.71 25.80
C THR A 104 -10.46 -0.71 24.31
N MET A 105 -9.39 -1.39 23.91
CA MET A 105 -8.97 -1.48 22.50
C MET A 105 -10.02 -2.18 21.65
N LYS A 106 -10.55 -3.31 22.14
CA LYS A 106 -11.64 -4.03 21.48
C LYS A 106 -12.87 -3.14 21.30
N GLN A 107 -13.26 -2.40 22.35
CA GLN A 107 -14.41 -1.51 22.29
C GLN A 107 -14.20 -0.36 21.29
N VAL A 108 -13.02 0.26 21.27
CA VAL A 108 -12.67 1.29 20.29
C VAL A 108 -12.76 0.73 18.87
N PHE A 109 -12.18 -0.45 18.63
CA PHE A 109 -12.23 -1.09 17.32
C PHE A 109 -13.67 -1.36 16.88
N GLU A 110 -14.45 -2.06 17.68
CA GLU A 110 -15.84 -2.42 17.33
C GLU A 110 -16.74 -1.19 17.15
N THR A 111 -16.53 -0.13 17.94
CA THR A 111 -17.32 1.10 17.86
C THR A 111 -16.95 1.95 16.64
N THR A 112 -15.68 1.93 16.21
CA THR A 112 -15.19 2.74 15.09
C THR A 112 -15.30 2.05 13.74
N LEU A 113 -15.32 0.72 13.71
CA LEU A 113 -15.35 -0.10 12.48
C LEU A 113 -16.45 0.32 11.47
N PRO A 114 -17.70 0.67 11.89
CA PRO A 114 -18.74 1.11 10.94
C PRO A 114 -18.41 2.42 10.20
N TYR A 115 -17.47 3.23 10.71
CA TYR A 115 -17.07 4.49 10.11
C TYR A 115 -15.84 4.36 9.20
N TRP A 116 -15.26 3.16 9.11
CA TRP A 116 -14.08 2.91 8.30
C TRP A 116 -14.48 2.64 6.85
N ASN A 117 -13.60 2.96 5.91
CA ASN A 117 -13.85 2.68 4.49
C ASN A 117 -13.98 1.16 4.27
N ASN A 118 -14.87 0.75 3.36
CA ASN A 118 -15.14 -0.66 3.07
C ASN A 118 -13.90 -1.50 2.73
N GLY A 119 -12.89 -0.89 2.10
CA GLY A 119 -11.63 -1.52 1.75
C GLY A 119 -10.80 -1.94 2.96
N ILE A 120 -11.08 -1.42 4.16
CA ILE A 120 -10.36 -1.79 5.39
C ILE A 120 -10.38 -3.29 5.68
N ARG A 121 -11.37 -4.01 5.14
CA ARG A 121 -11.45 -5.48 5.20
C ARG A 121 -10.22 -6.16 4.62
N PHE A 122 -9.61 -5.60 3.57
CA PHE A 122 -8.37 -6.14 3.01
C PHE A 122 -7.25 -6.08 4.03
N VAL A 123 -7.10 -4.96 4.73
CA VAL A 123 -6.05 -4.79 5.74
C VAL A 123 -6.33 -5.68 6.96
N LEU A 124 -7.60 -5.76 7.40
CA LEU A 124 -8.03 -6.61 8.52
C LEU A 124 -7.80 -8.11 8.28
N ASP A 125 -7.73 -8.52 7.01
CA ASP A 125 -7.49 -9.90 6.58
C ASP A 125 -6.03 -10.11 6.12
N ASP A 126 -5.10 -9.25 6.54
CA ASP A 126 -3.68 -9.28 6.18
C ASP A 126 -3.41 -9.30 4.67
N TYR A 127 -4.28 -8.69 3.87
CA TYR A 127 -4.28 -8.74 2.40
C TYR A 127 -4.46 -10.14 1.77
N LYS A 128 -4.90 -11.16 2.51
CA LYS A 128 -5.19 -12.49 1.94
C LYS A 128 -6.25 -12.44 0.84
N THR A 129 -7.24 -11.57 0.98
CA THR A 129 -8.32 -11.39 0.00
C THR A 129 -8.11 -10.21 -0.96
N LEU A 130 -6.97 -9.53 -0.92
CA LEU A 130 -6.66 -8.43 -1.83
C LEU A 130 -6.41 -8.98 -3.24
N PRO A 131 -7.15 -8.54 -4.28
CA PRO A 131 -6.84 -8.92 -5.66
C PRO A 131 -5.43 -8.45 -6.02
N PHE A 132 -4.55 -9.35 -6.46
CA PHE A 132 -3.15 -9.02 -6.69
C PHE A 132 -2.52 -9.92 -7.77
N SER A 133 -2.93 -9.73 -9.02
CA SER A 133 -2.52 -10.56 -10.15
C SER A 133 -1.12 -10.21 -10.71
N PHE A 134 -0.11 -10.08 -9.84
CA PHE A 134 1.30 -9.90 -10.24
C PHE A 134 2.10 -11.18 -9.96
N GLU A 135 3.11 -11.44 -10.78
CA GLU A 135 4.00 -12.58 -10.58
C GLU A 135 4.83 -12.39 -9.30
N SER A 136 4.88 -13.44 -8.46
CA SER A 136 5.64 -13.40 -7.21
C SER A 136 7.13 -13.48 -7.47
N VAL A 137 7.89 -12.69 -6.71
CA VAL A 137 9.36 -12.77 -6.64
C VAL A 137 9.84 -13.58 -5.43
N GLY A 138 8.95 -14.33 -4.77
CA GLY A 138 9.25 -15.13 -3.57
C GLY A 138 8.99 -14.42 -2.24
N LEU A 139 8.36 -13.24 -2.26
CA LEU A 139 8.00 -12.45 -1.07
C LEU A 139 6.48 -12.28 -0.94
N GLY A 140 5.75 -13.39 -1.08
CA GLY A 140 4.28 -13.44 -1.05
C GLY A 140 3.62 -13.34 -2.42
N SER A 141 2.33 -13.66 -2.49
CA SER A 141 1.50 -13.59 -3.70
C SER A 141 0.03 -13.34 -3.33
N GLU A 142 -0.83 -13.16 -4.34
CA GLU A 142 -2.29 -13.18 -4.14
C GLU A 142 -2.71 -14.41 -3.33
N GLY A 143 -3.55 -14.20 -2.30
CA GLY A 143 -4.00 -15.27 -1.40
C GLY A 143 -3.00 -15.67 -0.31
N GLU A 144 -1.70 -15.46 -0.54
CA GLU A 144 -0.60 -15.97 0.29
C GLU A 144 0.43 -14.86 0.59
N PRO A 145 0.04 -13.82 1.36
CA PRO A 145 0.93 -12.74 1.75
C PRO A 145 2.04 -13.26 2.69
N LEU A 146 3.25 -12.72 2.53
CA LEU A 146 4.35 -13.01 3.46
C LEU A 146 4.16 -12.21 4.75
N MET A 147 4.02 -12.92 5.88
CA MET A 147 3.96 -12.29 7.20
C MET A 147 5.37 -11.93 7.68
N LEU A 148 5.57 -10.67 8.06
CA LEU A 148 6.82 -10.16 8.59
C LEU A 148 6.63 -9.72 10.05
N GLU A 149 7.57 -10.09 10.91
CA GLU A 149 7.61 -9.55 12.27
C GLU A 149 8.24 -8.16 12.25
N MET A 150 7.49 -7.15 12.72
CA MET A 150 8.05 -5.83 13.01
C MET A 150 8.79 -5.92 14.35
N LYS A 151 10.11 -5.69 14.32
CA LYS A 151 10.98 -5.66 15.51
C LYS A 151 11.08 -4.27 16.12
#